data_AF-A0A329INW1-F1
#
_entry.id   AF-A0A329INW1-F1
#
_cell.length_a   1.000
_cell.length_b   1.000
_cell.length_c   1.000
_cell.angle_alpha   90.00
_cell.angle_beta   90.00
_cell.angle_gamma   90.00
#
_symmetry.space_group_name_H-M   'P 1'
#
loop_
_entity.id
_entity.type
_entity.pdbx_description
1 polymer ?
#
loop_
_entity_poly.entity_id
_entity_poly.type
_entity_poly.pdbx_seq_one_letter_code
_entity_poly.pdbx_strand_id
1 'polypeptide(L)'
;MRNEKVVMFDSAEAASFQTVSGWVDASGRFWGNDEDMARYCGSTHRHCKINPEHPIHATNGSCEVCRQERMDERFLKMEVRDWAEEPLVIYDTDTYFFDIDSLRDYLIDAEHEPEDARLCICEPNYPSEIDAADHLCDDLPEDGELQDDQLIAAFELLNEMIRKSGPLSWSQSSVAARLSAEFIAEIKAERAQPLKPA
;
A
#
# COMPACT_ATOMS: atom_id res chain seq x y z
N MET A 1 -54.81 14.25 -7.86
CA MET A 1 -54.32 15.49 -8.50
C MET A 1 -53.30 16.09 -7.55
N ARG A 2 -52.03 16.26 -7.96
CA ARG A 2 -51.04 16.99 -7.15
C ARG A 2 -51.42 18.47 -7.25
N ASN A 3 -51.63 19.13 -6.11
CA ASN A 3 -51.81 20.57 -6.06
C ASN A 3 -50.48 21.22 -6.48
N GLU A 4 -50.38 21.64 -7.73
CA GLU A 4 -49.25 22.39 -8.23
C GLU A 4 -49.38 23.83 -7.76
N LYS A 5 -48.48 24.23 -6.85
CA LYS A 5 -48.39 25.63 -6.40
C LYS A 5 -47.97 26.50 -7.58
N VAL A 6 -48.83 27.44 -7.98
CA VAL A 6 -48.54 28.40 -9.05
C VAL A 6 -47.61 29.50 -8.52
N VAL A 7 -46.36 29.52 -9.00
CA VAL A 7 -45.38 30.58 -8.72
C VAL A 7 -45.26 31.46 -9.97
N MET A 8 -45.67 32.73 -9.87
CA MET A 8 -45.69 33.69 -10.98
C MET A 8 -44.27 34.21 -11.30
N PHE A 9 -43.98 34.50 -12.59
CA PHE A 9 -42.65 34.93 -13.06
C PHE A 9 -42.08 36.14 -12.30
N ASP A 10 -42.93 37.12 -11.98
CA ASP A 10 -42.53 38.36 -11.29
C ASP A 10 -42.48 38.21 -9.76
N SER A 11 -42.76 37.02 -9.23
CA SER A 11 -42.78 36.79 -7.78
C SER A 11 -41.38 36.79 -7.20
N ALA A 12 -41.20 37.43 -6.04
CA ALA A 12 -39.97 37.27 -5.24
C ALA A 12 -39.75 35.82 -4.76
N GLU A 13 -40.80 34.99 -4.79
CA GLU A 13 -40.73 33.54 -4.56
C GLU A 13 -40.21 32.77 -5.79
N ALA A 14 -40.25 33.39 -6.99
CA ALA A 14 -39.72 32.81 -8.23
C ALA A 14 -38.19 32.99 -8.33
N ALA A 15 -37.68 34.17 -7.97
CA ALA A 15 -36.25 34.43 -7.94
C ALA A 15 -35.90 35.54 -6.93
N SER A 16 -34.78 35.36 -6.23
CA SER A 16 -34.18 36.39 -5.38
C SER A 16 -32.71 36.56 -5.73
N PHE A 17 -32.23 37.80 -5.76
CA PHE A 17 -30.80 38.07 -5.89
C PHE A 17 -30.12 37.73 -4.57
N GLN A 18 -29.18 36.79 -4.60
CA GLN A 18 -28.42 36.36 -3.43
C GLN A 18 -26.92 36.52 -3.68
N THR A 19 -26.20 36.96 -2.64
CA THR A 19 -24.74 36.95 -2.62
C THR A 19 -24.28 35.71 -1.89
N VAL A 20 -23.57 34.83 -2.60
CA VAL A 20 -23.00 33.61 -2.01
C VAL A 20 -21.52 33.86 -1.73
N SER A 21 -21.13 33.85 -0.45
CA SER A 21 -19.74 33.93 -0.02
C SER A 21 -19.19 32.53 0.26
N GLY A 22 -17.95 32.28 -0.11
CA GLY A 22 -17.27 31.02 0.19
C GLY A 22 -15.89 30.96 -0.45
N TRP A 23 -15.20 29.86 -0.22
CA TRP A 23 -13.85 29.62 -0.70
C TRP A 23 -13.86 29.18 -2.15
N VAL A 24 -12.95 29.77 -2.92
CA VAL A 24 -12.71 29.43 -4.31
C VAL A 24 -11.26 28.99 -4.41
N ASP A 25 -11.02 27.84 -5.02
CA ASP A 25 -9.66 27.37 -5.23
C ASP A 25 -8.95 28.12 -6.37
N ALA A 26 -7.67 27.83 -6.59
CA ALA A 26 -6.88 28.45 -7.65
C ALA A 26 -7.42 28.18 -9.08
N SER A 27 -8.24 27.14 -9.26
CA SER A 27 -8.87 26.78 -10.54
C SER A 27 -10.22 27.47 -10.78
N GLY A 28 -10.75 28.19 -9.78
CA GLY A 28 -12.05 28.86 -9.86
C GLY A 28 -13.23 28.01 -9.39
N ARG A 29 -13.01 26.83 -8.78
CA ARG A 29 -14.08 26.00 -8.25
C ARG A 29 -14.53 26.52 -6.88
N PHE A 30 -15.85 26.64 -6.70
CA PHE A 30 -16.47 27.07 -5.45
C PHE A 30 -16.68 25.91 -4.48
N TRP A 31 -16.22 26.06 -3.24
CA TRP A 31 -16.25 25.04 -2.18
C TRP A 31 -17.17 25.40 -0.99
N GLY A 32 -17.90 26.52 -1.06
CA GLY A 32 -18.74 26.98 0.04
C GLY A 32 -17.90 27.35 1.27
N ASN A 33 -18.22 26.80 2.43
CA ASN A 33 -17.50 27.09 3.68
C ASN A 33 -16.26 26.21 3.91
N ASP A 34 -15.92 25.31 2.98
CA ASP A 34 -14.80 24.38 3.13
C ASP A 34 -13.47 25.00 2.66
N GLU A 35 -12.82 25.74 3.57
CA GLU A 35 -11.51 26.36 3.34
C GLU A 35 -10.42 25.31 3.09
N ASP A 36 -10.42 24.25 3.89
CA ASP A 36 -9.37 23.23 3.87
C ASP A 36 -9.35 22.52 2.52
N MET A 37 -10.52 22.17 1.99
CA MET A 37 -10.62 21.56 0.68
C MET A 37 -10.25 22.52 -0.45
N ALA A 38 -10.69 23.78 -0.38
CA ALA A 38 -10.29 24.79 -1.36
C ALA A 38 -8.77 24.99 -1.41
N ARG A 39 -8.11 25.02 -0.24
CA ARG A 39 -6.65 25.11 -0.14
C ARG A 39 -5.96 23.82 -0.57
N TYR A 40 -6.52 22.66 -0.24
CA TYR A 40 -6.01 21.37 -0.68
C TYR A 40 -5.99 21.29 -2.21
N CYS A 41 -7.10 21.61 -2.87
CA CYS A 41 -7.21 21.59 -4.32
C CYS A 41 -6.39 22.69 -5.00
N GLY A 42 -6.26 23.86 -4.37
CA GLY A 42 -5.49 24.98 -4.89
C GLY A 42 -3.98 24.91 -4.66
N SER A 43 -3.47 23.97 -3.86
CA SER A 43 -2.06 23.89 -3.49
C SER A 43 -1.35 22.71 -4.11
N THR A 44 -0.04 22.87 -4.34
CA THR A 44 0.83 21.77 -4.78
C THR A 44 1.62 21.16 -3.62
N HIS A 45 1.98 21.97 -2.63
CA HIS A 45 2.79 21.57 -1.48
C HIS A 45 2.24 22.13 -0.17
N ARG A 46 2.57 21.47 0.94
CA ARG A 46 2.27 21.91 2.30
C ARG A 46 3.39 21.54 3.26
N HIS A 47 3.44 22.22 4.41
CA HIS A 47 4.25 21.80 5.54
C HIS A 47 3.64 20.56 6.20
N CYS A 48 4.50 19.75 6.81
CA CYS A 48 4.05 18.62 7.60
C CYS A 48 3.21 19.10 8.80
N LYS A 49 2.09 18.41 9.04
CA LYS A 49 1.18 18.72 10.16
C LYS A 49 1.75 18.30 11.53
N ILE A 50 2.61 17.28 11.55
CA ILE A 50 3.19 16.71 12.79
C ILE A 50 4.39 17.54 13.24
N ASN A 51 5.31 17.82 12.32
CA ASN A 51 6.52 18.59 12.60
C ASN A 51 6.76 19.64 11.49
N PRO A 52 6.54 20.94 11.77
CA PRO A 52 6.74 22.01 10.79
C PRO A 52 8.18 22.13 10.25
N GLU A 53 9.18 21.62 10.98
CA GLU A 53 10.59 21.62 10.56
C GLU A 53 10.90 20.57 9.48
N HIS A 54 10.00 19.61 9.26
CA HIS A 54 10.17 18.66 8.17
C HIS A 54 10.07 19.38 6.81
N PRO A 55 10.76 18.87 5.77
CA PRO A 55 10.67 19.43 4.44
C PRO A 55 9.22 19.55 3.95
N ILE A 56 8.97 20.59 3.15
CA ILE A 56 7.70 20.70 2.43
C ILE A 56 7.49 19.47 1.55
N HIS A 57 6.26 18.99 1.48
CA HIS A 57 5.91 17.81 0.70
C HIS A 57 4.66 18.06 -0.14
N ALA A 58 4.43 17.23 -1.14
CA ALA A 58 3.26 17.34 -1.99
C ALA A 58 1.97 17.28 -1.17
N THR A 59 0.99 18.14 -1.47
CA THR A 59 -0.26 18.25 -0.70
C THR A 59 -1.05 16.94 -0.69
N ASN A 60 -1.04 16.21 -1.81
CA ASN A 60 -1.66 14.89 -1.96
C ASN A 60 -0.83 13.73 -1.36
N GLY A 61 0.36 14.02 -0.83
CA GLY A 61 1.26 13.05 -0.24
C GLY A 61 1.30 13.11 1.30
N SER A 62 2.00 12.13 1.86
CA SER A 62 2.41 12.13 3.27
C SER A 62 3.82 12.71 3.41
N CYS A 63 4.15 13.22 4.59
CA CYS A 63 5.51 13.65 4.89
C CYS A 63 6.43 12.42 4.93
N GLU A 64 7.44 12.40 4.07
CA GLU A 64 8.34 11.27 3.93
C GLU A 64 9.15 11.00 5.21
N VAL A 65 9.61 12.05 5.88
CA VAL A 65 10.34 11.91 7.16
C VAL A 65 9.47 11.24 8.22
N CYS A 66 8.23 11.70 8.41
CA CYS A 66 7.31 11.06 9.35
C CYS A 66 6.97 9.61 8.96
N ARG A 67 6.92 9.31 7.64
CA ARG A 67 6.73 7.94 7.17
C ARG A 67 7.93 7.09 7.57
N GLN A 68 9.16 7.56 7.32
CA GLN A 68 10.39 6.85 7.66
C GLN A 68 10.53 6.61 9.17
N GLU A 69 10.33 7.64 9.99
CA GLU A 69 10.36 7.50 11.46
C GLU A 69 9.39 6.42 11.95
N ARG A 70 8.17 6.40 11.41
CA ARG A 70 7.16 5.38 11.75
C ARG A 70 7.57 3.99 11.25
N MET A 71 8.21 3.89 10.09
CA MET A 71 8.72 2.62 9.55
C MET A 71 9.88 2.10 10.39
N ASP A 72 10.82 2.97 10.79
CA ASP A 72 11.92 2.64 11.69
C ASP A 72 11.41 2.13 13.04
N GLU A 73 10.47 2.85 13.65
CA GLU A 73 9.83 2.42 14.89
C GLU A 73 9.11 1.08 14.75
N ARG A 74 8.48 0.82 13.59
CA ARG A 74 7.81 -0.45 13.31
C ARG A 74 8.82 -1.57 13.17
N PHE A 75 9.91 -1.35 12.44
CA PHE A 75 10.97 -2.34 12.26
C PHE A 75 11.63 -2.73 13.59
N LEU A 76 11.95 -1.75 14.43
CA LEU A 76 12.53 -1.99 15.76
C LEU A 76 11.63 -2.82 16.70
N LYS A 77 10.31 -2.84 16.45
CA LYS A 77 9.33 -3.60 17.22
C LYS A 77 9.02 -4.98 16.61
N MET A 78 9.56 -5.30 15.43
CA MET A 78 9.32 -6.59 14.78
C MET A 78 9.97 -7.72 15.56
N GLU A 79 9.34 -8.89 15.50
CA GLU A 79 9.96 -10.12 15.99
C GLU A 79 11.19 -10.43 15.15
N VAL A 80 12.30 -10.80 15.80
CA VAL A 80 13.55 -11.13 15.12
C VAL A 80 13.74 -12.64 15.13
N ARG A 81 13.92 -13.23 13.94
CA ARG A 81 14.20 -14.66 13.77
C ARG A 81 15.52 -14.87 13.05
N ASP A 82 16.26 -15.89 13.47
CA ASP A 82 17.45 -16.33 12.76
C ASP A 82 17.05 -16.87 11.38
N TRP A 83 17.75 -16.41 10.34
CA TRP A 83 17.45 -16.76 8.96
C TRP A 83 17.95 -18.16 8.60
N ALA A 84 17.14 -18.94 7.90
CA ALA A 84 17.39 -20.35 7.58
C ALA A 84 17.10 -20.68 6.10
N GLU A 85 17.41 -19.76 5.19
CA GLU A 85 17.25 -19.86 3.72
C GLU A 85 15.88 -19.48 3.15
N GLU A 86 14.98 -18.90 3.95
CA GLU A 86 13.72 -18.36 3.42
C GLU A 86 13.97 -17.15 2.50
N PRO A 87 13.07 -16.87 1.53
CA PRO A 87 13.18 -15.64 0.75
C PRO A 87 13.17 -14.41 1.66
N LEU A 88 13.97 -13.42 1.31
CA LEU A 88 14.14 -12.18 2.06
C LEU A 88 13.70 -10.98 1.22
N VAL A 89 13.41 -9.88 1.90
CA VAL A 89 13.11 -8.60 1.28
C VAL A 89 13.73 -7.49 2.13
N ILE A 90 14.18 -6.41 1.49
CA ILE A 90 14.60 -5.21 2.20
C ILE A 90 13.34 -4.48 2.69
N TYR A 91 13.29 -4.22 3.99
CA TYR A 91 12.15 -3.61 4.66
C TYR A 91 11.70 -2.30 4.02
N ASP A 92 10.39 -2.18 3.77
CA ASP A 92 9.72 -1.02 3.17
C ASP A 92 10.18 -0.73 1.71
N THR A 93 10.63 -1.77 1.00
CA THR A 93 11.04 -1.69 -0.41
C THR A 93 10.50 -2.86 -1.25
N ASP A 94 10.71 -2.77 -2.57
CA ASP A 94 10.36 -3.83 -3.53
C ASP A 94 11.59 -4.68 -3.96
N THR A 95 12.63 -4.77 -3.12
CA THR A 95 13.84 -5.56 -3.43
C THR A 95 13.83 -6.89 -2.68
N TYR A 96 13.68 -7.98 -3.44
CA TYR A 96 13.54 -9.35 -2.94
C TYR A 96 14.75 -10.22 -3.30
N PHE A 97 15.07 -11.16 -2.41
CA PHE A 97 16.12 -12.16 -2.57
C PHE A 97 15.52 -13.55 -2.40
N PHE A 98 15.60 -14.38 -3.43
CA PHE A 98 15.05 -15.74 -3.42
C PHE A 98 16.12 -16.83 -3.23
N ASP A 99 17.39 -16.44 -3.29
CA ASP A 99 18.53 -17.30 -3.13
C ASP A 99 19.67 -16.55 -2.42
N ILE A 100 20.57 -17.31 -1.80
CA ILE A 100 21.68 -16.77 -1.03
C ILE A 100 22.64 -15.94 -1.89
N ASP A 101 22.88 -16.33 -3.14
CA ASP A 101 23.84 -15.65 -4.02
C ASP A 101 23.36 -14.23 -4.35
N SER A 102 22.06 -14.06 -4.63
CA SER A 102 21.44 -12.74 -4.86
C SER A 102 21.56 -11.81 -3.66
N LEU A 103 21.43 -12.35 -2.44
CA LEU A 103 21.63 -11.59 -1.21
C LEU A 103 23.11 -11.23 -1.03
N ARG A 104 24.02 -12.18 -1.28
CA ARG A 104 25.48 -11.94 -1.18
C ARG A 104 25.90 -10.82 -2.11
N ASP A 105 25.51 -10.88 -3.38
CA ASP A 105 25.85 -9.86 -4.39
C ASP A 105 25.39 -8.46 -3.94
N TYR A 106 24.13 -8.35 -3.50
CA TYR A 106 23.61 -7.10 -2.96
C TYR A 106 24.41 -6.60 -1.74
N LEU A 107 24.69 -7.51 -0.79
CA LEU A 107 25.44 -7.15 0.40
C LEU A 107 26.92 -6.89 0.10
N ILE A 108 27.50 -7.29 -1.02
CA ILE A 108 28.88 -6.92 -1.38
C ILE A 108 28.92 -5.51 -1.96
N ASP A 109 27.97 -5.19 -2.84
CA ASP A 109 27.91 -3.91 -3.56
C ASP A 109 27.25 -2.77 -2.74
N ALA A 110 26.60 -3.10 -1.63
CA ALA A 110 25.92 -2.14 -0.77
C ALA A 110 26.89 -1.14 -0.09
N GLU A 111 26.50 0.14 -0.09
CA GLU A 111 27.27 1.22 0.57
C GLU A 111 27.22 1.20 2.11
N HIS A 112 26.26 0.47 2.69
CA HIS A 112 26.08 0.32 4.14
C HIS A 112 26.72 -0.99 4.63
N GLU A 113 26.93 -1.11 5.94
CA GLU A 113 27.43 -2.34 6.53
C GLU A 113 26.39 -3.48 6.38
N PRO A 114 26.83 -4.74 6.20
CA PRO A 114 25.91 -5.87 6.09
C PRO A 114 24.99 -6.04 7.31
N GLU A 115 25.42 -5.60 8.50
CA GLU A 115 24.61 -5.60 9.72
C GLU A 115 23.50 -4.55 9.73
N ASP A 116 23.66 -3.47 8.94
CA ASP A 116 22.67 -2.39 8.85
C ASP A 116 21.57 -2.71 7.83
N ALA A 117 21.70 -3.84 7.11
CA ALA A 117 20.70 -4.30 6.16
C ALA A 117 19.40 -4.67 6.89
N ARG A 118 18.37 -3.85 6.70
CA ARG A 118 17.04 -4.06 7.29
C ARG A 118 16.27 -5.11 6.50
N LEU A 119 16.54 -6.38 6.80
CA LEU A 119 15.97 -7.53 6.10
C LEU A 119 14.75 -8.09 6.83
N CYS A 120 13.76 -8.52 6.07
CA CYS A 120 12.58 -9.22 6.56
C CYS A 120 12.41 -10.54 5.85
N ILE A 121 11.88 -11.52 6.57
CA ILE A 121 11.52 -12.80 6.01
C ILE A 121 10.25 -12.62 5.18
N CYS A 122 10.22 -13.18 3.99
CA CYS A 122 9.04 -13.13 3.16
C CYS A 122 7.96 -14.10 3.64
N GLU A 123 6.70 -13.71 3.49
CA GLU A 123 5.54 -14.59 3.63
C GLU A 123 4.99 -14.98 2.25
N PRO A 124 4.63 -16.26 2.04
CA PRO A 124 4.04 -16.72 0.79
C PRO A 124 2.60 -16.21 0.62
N ASN A 125 2.27 -15.69 -0.55
CA ASN A 125 0.91 -15.35 -0.94
C ASN A 125 0.28 -16.52 -1.69
N TYR A 126 -0.76 -17.11 -1.10
CA TYR A 126 -1.55 -18.17 -1.72
C TYR A 126 -2.78 -17.61 -2.44
N PRO A 127 -3.26 -18.28 -3.51
CA PRO A 127 -4.52 -17.89 -4.12
C PRO A 127 -5.67 -18.06 -3.10
N SER A 128 -6.59 -17.11 -3.06
CA SER A 128 -7.80 -17.21 -2.25
C SER A 128 -8.84 -18.09 -2.94
N GLU A 129 -9.56 -18.89 -2.17
CA GLU A 129 -10.74 -19.60 -2.65
C GLU A 129 -11.82 -18.60 -3.09
N ILE A 130 -12.64 -19.03 -4.06
CA ILE A 130 -13.73 -18.22 -4.59
C ILE A 130 -15.04 -18.84 -4.13
N ASP A 131 -15.82 -18.07 -3.37
CA ASP A 131 -17.21 -18.42 -3.05
C ASP A 131 -18.08 -18.11 -4.26
N ALA A 132 -18.76 -19.13 -4.79
CA ALA A 132 -19.59 -19.00 -5.98
C ALA A 132 -20.77 -18.04 -5.78
N ALA A 133 -21.37 -18.01 -4.58
CA ALA A 133 -22.52 -17.16 -4.28
C ALA A 133 -22.10 -15.69 -4.12
N ASP A 134 -20.97 -15.44 -3.46
CA ASP A 134 -20.38 -14.10 -3.36
C ASP A 134 -19.93 -13.58 -4.73
N HIS A 135 -19.27 -14.43 -5.52
CA HIS A 135 -18.73 -14.04 -6.83
C HIS A 135 -19.80 -13.70 -7.86
N LEU A 136 -20.98 -14.34 -7.78
CA LEU A 136 -22.08 -14.16 -8.74
C LEU A 136 -23.25 -13.34 -8.18
N CYS A 137 -23.08 -12.70 -7.02
CA CYS A 137 -24.17 -11.99 -6.34
C CYS A 137 -24.84 -10.91 -7.20
N ASP A 138 -24.07 -10.21 -8.04
CA ASP A 138 -24.58 -9.15 -8.95
C ASP A 138 -25.43 -9.71 -10.12
N ASP A 139 -25.27 -10.99 -10.45
CA ASP A 139 -26.01 -11.68 -11.52
C ASP A 139 -27.25 -12.43 -10.98
N LEU A 140 -27.35 -12.58 -9.65
CA LEU A 140 -28.49 -13.21 -9.00
C LEU A 140 -29.64 -12.19 -8.83
N PRO A 141 -30.91 -12.65 -8.88
CA PRO A 141 -32.05 -11.81 -8.46
C PRO A 141 -31.86 -11.27 -7.03
N GLU A 142 -32.53 -10.17 -6.68
CA GLU A 142 -32.63 -9.74 -5.28
C GLU A 142 -33.17 -10.92 -4.43
N ASP A 143 -32.39 -11.36 -3.44
CA ASP A 143 -32.61 -12.57 -2.62
C ASP A 143 -32.53 -13.93 -3.36
N GLY A 144 -31.91 -13.97 -4.54
CA GLY A 144 -31.65 -15.19 -5.29
C GLY A 144 -30.52 -16.03 -4.69
N GLU A 145 -30.69 -17.35 -4.72
CA GLU A 145 -29.62 -18.31 -4.37
C GLU A 145 -29.07 -18.98 -5.63
N LEU A 146 -27.78 -19.33 -5.61
CA LEU A 146 -27.16 -20.13 -6.65
C LEU A 146 -27.65 -21.59 -6.53
N GLN A 147 -28.37 -22.09 -7.53
CA GLN A 147 -28.99 -23.43 -7.52
C GLN A 147 -28.43 -24.40 -8.57
N ASP A 148 -27.49 -23.97 -9.41
CA ASP A 148 -26.89 -24.82 -10.44
C ASP A 148 -25.79 -25.70 -9.84
N ASP A 149 -26.12 -26.97 -9.60
CA ASP A 149 -25.19 -27.96 -9.03
C ASP A 149 -23.92 -28.16 -9.86
N GLN A 150 -23.98 -28.04 -11.20
CA GLN A 150 -22.79 -28.19 -12.04
C GLN A 150 -21.87 -26.99 -11.89
N LEU A 151 -22.45 -25.79 -11.79
CA LEU A 151 -21.69 -24.57 -11.55
C LEU A 151 -21.06 -24.58 -10.17
N ILE A 152 -21.81 -24.95 -9.13
CA ILE A 152 -21.29 -25.11 -7.75
C ILE A 152 -20.13 -26.12 -7.73
N ALA A 153 -20.32 -27.29 -8.35
CA ALA A 153 -19.27 -28.30 -8.44
C ALA A 153 -18.00 -27.81 -9.19
N ALA A 154 -18.15 -26.93 -10.18
CA ALA A 154 -17.01 -26.34 -10.88
C ALA A 154 -16.20 -25.38 -9.98
N PHE A 155 -16.87 -24.57 -9.16
CA PHE A 155 -16.20 -23.73 -8.15
C PHE A 155 -15.53 -24.58 -7.07
N GLU A 156 -16.17 -25.65 -6.60
CA GLU A 156 -15.56 -26.59 -5.64
C GLU A 156 -14.29 -27.24 -6.20
N LEU A 157 -14.32 -27.68 -7.46
CA LEU A 157 -13.16 -28.24 -8.15
C LEU A 157 -12.04 -27.21 -8.28
N LEU A 158 -12.36 -25.96 -8.66
CA LEU A 158 -11.39 -24.87 -8.71
C LEU A 158 -10.77 -24.62 -7.33
N ASN A 159 -11.58 -24.55 -6.27
CA ASN A 159 -11.12 -24.35 -4.89
C ASN A 159 -10.25 -25.52 -4.41
N GLU A 160 -10.53 -26.75 -4.85
CA GLU A 160 -9.65 -27.89 -4.62
C GLU A 160 -8.27 -27.70 -5.28
N MET A 161 -8.24 -27.19 -6.52
CA MET A 161 -6.98 -26.90 -7.21
C MET A 161 -6.24 -25.71 -6.59
N ILE A 162 -6.95 -24.68 -6.13
CA ILE A 162 -6.39 -23.54 -5.39
C ILE A 162 -5.69 -24.01 -4.11
N ARG A 163 -6.33 -24.87 -3.31
CA ARG A 163 -5.74 -25.45 -2.10
C ARG A 163 -4.48 -26.28 -2.35
N LYS A 164 -4.37 -26.89 -3.53
CA LYS A 164 -3.20 -27.67 -3.94
C LYS A 164 -2.11 -26.81 -4.60
N SER A 165 -2.41 -25.57 -4.95
CA SER A 165 -1.45 -24.67 -5.57
C SER A 165 -0.34 -24.32 -4.58
N GLY A 166 0.88 -24.19 -5.10
CA GLY A 166 1.95 -23.50 -4.40
C GLY A 166 1.66 -22.00 -4.28
N PRO A 167 2.53 -21.26 -3.56
CA PRO A 167 2.45 -19.80 -3.48
C PRO A 167 2.57 -19.16 -4.87
N LEU A 168 1.78 -18.12 -5.11
CA LEU A 168 1.79 -17.37 -6.38
C LEU A 168 2.81 -16.24 -6.36
N SER A 169 3.07 -15.67 -5.19
CA SER A 169 4.05 -14.60 -4.98
C SER A 169 4.47 -14.56 -3.51
N TRP A 170 5.34 -13.63 -3.16
CA TRP A 170 5.85 -13.43 -1.81
C TRP A 170 5.70 -11.96 -1.42
N SER A 171 5.38 -11.73 -0.15
CA SER A 171 5.25 -10.38 0.43
C SER A 171 6.21 -10.22 1.61
N GLN A 172 6.52 -8.98 1.97
CA GLN A 172 7.20 -8.68 3.22
C GLN A 172 6.35 -9.07 4.44
N SER A 173 6.87 -9.93 5.31
CA SER A 173 6.19 -10.28 6.57
C SER A 173 6.46 -9.27 7.71
N SER A 174 5.90 -9.57 8.89
CA SER A 174 6.15 -8.85 10.14
C SER A 174 7.39 -9.34 10.92
N VAL A 175 8.22 -10.22 10.33
CA VAL A 175 9.40 -10.83 10.97
C VAL A 175 10.70 -10.30 10.36
N ALA A 176 11.56 -9.72 11.21
CA ALA A 176 12.89 -9.28 10.84
C ALA A 176 13.87 -10.47 10.81
N ALA A 177 14.72 -10.51 9.79
CA ALA A 177 15.70 -11.56 9.60
C ALA A 177 17.01 -11.22 10.29
N ARG A 178 17.55 -12.16 11.07
CA ARG A 178 18.92 -12.07 11.61
C ARG A 178 19.84 -12.97 10.79
N LEU A 179 20.81 -12.35 10.13
CA LEU A 179 21.90 -13.07 9.45
C LEU A 179 22.88 -13.64 10.49
N SER A 180 23.48 -14.79 10.17
CA SER A 180 24.50 -15.39 11.04
C SER A 180 25.78 -14.53 11.04
N ALA A 181 26.47 -14.51 12.19
CA ALA A 181 27.74 -13.79 12.29
C ALA A 181 28.81 -14.32 11.33
N GLU A 182 28.76 -15.63 11.02
CA GLU A 182 29.65 -16.28 10.05
C GLU A 182 29.40 -15.74 8.63
N PHE A 183 28.15 -15.68 8.20
CA PHE A 183 27.79 -15.15 6.89
C PHE A 183 28.18 -13.67 6.74
N ILE A 184 27.92 -12.85 7.75
CA ILE A 184 28.34 -11.43 7.76
C ILE A 184 29.86 -11.31 7.63
N ALA A 185 30.63 -12.14 8.35
CA ALA A 185 32.09 -12.11 8.29
C ALA A 185 32.61 -12.51 6.90
N GLU A 186 31.98 -13.47 6.23
CA GLU A 186 32.31 -13.84 4.84
C GLU A 186 32.10 -12.67 3.88
N ILE A 187 30.93 -12.01 3.93
CA ILE A 187 30.65 -10.83 3.09
C ILE A 187 31.69 -9.74 3.30
N LYS A 188 32.03 -9.44 4.56
CA LYS A 188 33.05 -8.43 4.88
C LYS A 188 34.42 -8.79 4.33
N ALA A 189 34.79 -10.07 4.39
CA ALA A 189 36.05 -10.55 3.84
C ALA A 189 36.07 -10.45 2.31
N GLU A 190 34.93 -10.65 1.64
CA GLU A 190 34.79 -10.51 0.19
C GLU A 190 34.85 -9.04 -0.26
N ARG A 191 34.16 -8.14 0.44
CA ARG A 191 34.25 -6.67 0.20
C ARG A 191 35.69 -6.16 0.32
N ALA A 192 36.48 -6.72 1.22
CA ALA A 192 37.86 -6.31 1.46
C ALA A 192 38.86 -6.86 0.42
N GLN A 193 38.47 -7.85 -0.39
CA GLN A 193 39.33 -8.36 -1.45
C GLN A 193 39.37 -7.37 -2.62
N PRO A 194 40.56 -6.93 -3.06
CA PRO A 194 40.64 -6.06 -4.23
C PRO A 194 40.12 -6.83 -5.44
N LEU A 195 39.16 -6.24 -6.16
CA LEU A 195 38.74 -6.67 -7.49
C LEU A 195 39.98 -7.09 -8.28
N LYS A 196 40.12 -8.39 -8.57
CA LYS A 196 41.22 -8.89 -9.41
C LYS A 196 41.19 -8.08 -10.71
N PRO A 197 42.25 -7.33 -11.06
CA PRO A 197 42.30 -6.68 -12.36
C PRO A 197 42.28 -7.76 -13.44
N ALA A 198 41.39 -7.58 -14.42
CA ALA A 198 41.29 -8.41 -15.62
C ALA A 198 42.55 -8.34 -16.48
#